data_AF-A0A316E9Y3-F1
#
_entry.id   AF-A0A316E9Y3-F1
#
_cell.length_a   1.000
_cell.length_b   1.000
_cell.length_c   1.000
_cell.angle_alpha   90.00
_cell.angle_beta   90.00
_cell.angle_gamma   90.00
#
_symmetry.space_group_name_H-M   'P 1'
#
loop_
_entity.id
_entity.type
_entity.pdbx_description
1 polymer ?
#
loop_
_entity_poly.entity_id
_entity_poly.type
_entity_poly.pdbx_seq_one_letter_code
_entity_poly.pdbx_strand_id
1 'polypeptide(L)'
;MLKVTIRLSEAEYCIMQAHTSYWLNWCFAHYKHSNTIRVDTEPIVAQMFGKYFSKKTSELSKFPKAGKAFEIEHYEIIAFLDVVSKSDKPTADLCKILKEDAANWKPSLSKPNFENWYNSSENRILAEFFGKFEDLDDVEYEYMINIYNHKNLPVPP
;
A
#
# COMPACT_ATOMS: atom_id res chain seq x y z
N MET A 1 7.95 -1.49 -9.44
CA MET A 1 6.64 -1.97 -8.93
C MET A 1 6.60 -1.68 -7.43
N LEU A 2 5.54 -1.01 -6.94
CA LEU A 2 5.42 -0.38 -5.60
C LEU A 2 5.21 -1.36 -4.43
N LYS A 3 5.64 -2.61 -4.57
CA LYS A 3 5.29 -3.66 -3.61
C LYS A 3 6.35 -3.78 -2.53
N VAL A 4 5.89 -3.80 -1.29
CA VAL A 4 6.66 -4.18 -0.10
C VAL A 4 6.30 -5.63 0.22
N THR A 5 7.32 -6.46 0.47
CA THR A 5 7.09 -7.77 1.04
C THR A 5 7.09 -7.64 2.56
N ILE A 6 5.94 -7.84 3.18
CA ILE A 6 5.83 -7.92 4.64
C ILE A 6 5.71 -9.37 5.07
N ARG A 7 6.30 -9.73 6.21
CA ARG A 7 6.16 -11.06 6.80
C ARG A 7 5.40 -10.94 8.10
N LEU A 8 4.23 -11.58 8.14
CA LEU A 8 3.34 -11.55 9.31
C LEU A 8 3.31 -12.92 9.99
N SER A 9 3.40 -12.91 11.31
CA SER A 9 3.03 -14.02 12.18
C SER A 9 1.52 -14.26 12.15
N GLU A 10 1.08 -15.38 12.73
CA GLU A 10 -0.34 -15.71 12.83
C GLU A 10 -1.13 -14.66 13.64
N ALA A 11 -0.55 -14.18 14.75
CA ALA A 11 -1.18 -13.17 15.60
C ALA A 11 -1.36 -11.84 14.85
N GLU A 12 -0.33 -11.38 14.14
CA GLU A 12 -0.37 -10.16 13.32
C GLU A 12 -1.37 -10.28 12.17
N TYR A 13 -1.39 -11.44 11.51
CA TYR A 13 -2.38 -11.73 10.48
C TYR A 13 -3.81 -11.65 11.03
N CYS A 14 -4.07 -12.24 12.20
CA CYS A 14 -5.38 -12.17 12.86
C CYS A 14 -5.78 -10.74 13.21
N ILE A 15 -4.84 -9.89 13.63
CA ILE A 15 -5.10 -8.46 13.88
C ILE A 15 -5.52 -7.76 12.59
N MET A 16 -4.74 -7.93 11.51
CA MET A 16 -5.03 -7.35 10.19
C MET A 16 -6.39 -7.81 9.65
N GLN A 17 -6.69 -9.10 9.80
CA GLN A 17 -7.96 -9.72 9.41
C GLN A 17 -9.13 -9.18 10.24
N ALA A 18 -8.99 -9.09 11.56
CA ALA A 18 -10.04 -8.59 12.44
C ALA A 18 -10.36 -7.13 12.16
N HIS A 19 -9.33 -6.29 11.98
CA HIS A 19 -9.50 -4.88 11.61
C HIS A 19 -10.23 -4.74 10.27
N THR A 20 -9.75 -5.44 9.24
CA THR A 20 -10.34 -5.44 7.89
C THR A 20 -11.80 -5.90 7.94
N SER A 21 -12.09 -6.99 8.65
CA SER A 21 -13.44 -7.56 8.74
C SER A 21 -14.40 -6.65 9.51
N TYR A 22 -13.94 -6.03 10.60
CA TYR A 22 -14.75 -5.12 11.40
C TYR A 22 -15.28 -3.96 10.56
N TRP A 23 -14.39 -3.23 9.87
CA TRP A 23 -14.77 -2.06 9.10
C TRP A 23 -15.58 -2.38 7.86
N LEU A 24 -15.29 -3.48 7.16
CA LEU A 24 -16.12 -3.93 6.04
C LEU A 24 -17.55 -4.29 6.50
N ASN A 25 -17.69 -5.02 7.61
CA ASN A 25 -19.00 -5.35 8.16
C ASN A 25 -19.74 -4.11 8.66
N TRP A 26 -19.03 -3.15 9.24
CA TRP A 26 -19.60 -1.87 9.63
C TRP A 26 -20.18 -1.12 8.41
N CYS A 27 -19.46 -1.07 7.29
CA CYS A 27 -19.98 -0.51 6.04
C CYS A 27 -21.24 -1.24 5.57
N PHE A 28 -21.23 -2.58 5.52
CA PHE A 28 -22.41 -3.35 5.11
C PHE A 28 -23.62 -3.08 6.01
N ALA A 29 -23.41 -3.01 7.33
CA ALA A 29 -24.48 -2.71 8.29
C ALA A 29 -25.03 -1.30 8.08
N HIS A 30 -24.17 -0.29 7.95
CA HIS A 30 -24.60 1.09 7.73
C HIS A 30 -25.36 1.26 6.41
N TYR A 31 -24.86 0.66 5.32
CA TYR A 31 -25.56 0.69 4.04
C TYR A 31 -26.97 0.13 4.15
N LYS A 32 -27.13 -1.03 4.81
CA LYS A 32 -28.43 -1.70 5.02
C LYS A 32 -29.43 -0.84 5.80
N HIS A 33 -28.96 0.01 6.72
CA HIS A 33 -29.83 0.77 7.63
C HIS A 33 -30.12 2.20 7.17
N SER A 34 -29.21 2.85 6.43
CA SER A 34 -29.29 4.29 6.17
C SER A 34 -29.18 4.69 4.69
N ASN A 35 -28.98 3.73 3.77
CA ASN A 35 -28.76 3.95 2.32
C ASN A 35 -27.69 5.00 1.98
N THR A 36 -26.91 5.45 2.97
CA THR A 36 -25.88 6.48 2.88
C THR A 36 -24.77 6.09 3.84
N ILE A 37 -23.52 6.27 3.43
CA ILE A 37 -22.36 6.05 4.27
C ILE A 37 -21.52 7.30 4.23
N ARG A 38 -21.19 7.82 5.41
CA ARG A 38 -20.06 8.73 5.53
C ARG A 38 -18.80 7.89 5.36
N VAL A 39 -18.06 8.16 4.30
CA VAL A 39 -16.85 7.42 3.98
C VAL A 39 -15.70 8.03 4.79
N ASP A 40 -15.50 7.51 5.99
CA ASP A 40 -14.32 7.82 6.80
C ASP A 40 -13.10 6.98 6.33
N THR A 41 -11.90 7.34 6.77
CA THR A 41 -10.64 6.77 6.25
C THR A 41 -10.51 5.27 6.52
N GLU A 42 -10.98 4.80 7.67
CA GLU A 42 -10.83 3.42 8.12
C GLU A 42 -11.58 2.40 7.24
N PRO A 43 -12.86 2.63 6.86
CA PRO A 43 -13.54 1.90 5.78
C PRO A 43 -12.77 1.75 4.46
N ILE A 44 -12.19 2.85 3.97
CA ILE A 44 -11.45 2.86 2.69
C ILE A 44 -10.22 1.96 2.82
N VAL A 45 -9.45 2.15 3.89
CA VAL A 45 -8.26 1.34 4.16
C VAL A 45 -8.64 -0.13 4.30
N ALA A 46 -9.70 -0.47 5.05
CA ALA A 46 -10.15 -1.85 5.16
C ALA A 46 -10.53 -2.46 3.80
N GLN A 47 -11.13 -1.69 2.89
CA GLN A 47 -11.42 -2.14 1.53
C GLN A 47 -10.16 -2.47 0.73
N MET A 48 -9.11 -1.64 0.83
CA MET A 48 -7.81 -1.90 0.18
C MET A 48 -7.19 -3.22 0.65
N PHE A 49 -7.27 -3.48 1.96
CA PHE A 49 -6.75 -4.69 2.59
C PHE A 49 -7.64 -5.92 2.39
N GLY A 50 -8.88 -5.74 1.93
CA GLY A 50 -9.83 -6.82 1.67
C GLY A 50 -9.26 -7.92 0.77
N LYS A 51 -8.48 -7.58 -0.26
CA LYS A 51 -7.87 -8.56 -1.17
C LYS A 51 -6.85 -9.50 -0.49
N TYR A 52 -6.28 -9.09 0.64
CA TYR A 52 -5.28 -9.85 1.39
C TYR A 52 -5.85 -10.58 2.61
N PHE A 53 -6.79 -9.95 3.32
CA PHE A 53 -7.20 -10.37 4.67
C PHE A 53 -8.69 -10.72 4.81
N SER A 54 -9.50 -10.65 3.73
CA SER A 54 -10.92 -11.05 3.77
C SER A 54 -11.17 -12.56 3.73
N LYS A 55 -10.14 -13.38 3.49
CA LYS A 55 -10.32 -14.84 3.36
C LYS A 55 -10.68 -15.50 4.69
N LYS A 56 -11.40 -16.63 4.60
CA LYS A 56 -11.93 -17.37 5.75
C LYS A 56 -10.82 -17.87 6.69
N THR A 57 -11.13 -17.81 7.98
CA THR A 57 -10.36 -18.29 9.15
C THR A 57 -9.84 -19.73 9.03
N SER A 58 -10.38 -20.52 8.09
CA SER A 58 -9.91 -21.89 7.77
C SER A 58 -8.47 -21.96 7.23
N GLU A 59 -7.89 -20.84 6.80
CA GLU A 59 -6.47 -20.79 6.38
C GLU A 59 -5.49 -20.74 7.58
N LEU A 60 -5.97 -20.46 8.80
CA LEU A 60 -5.11 -20.36 10.00
C LEU A 60 -4.55 -21.69 10.47
N SER A 61 -5.28 -22.79 10.29
CA SER A 61 -4.79 -24.13 10.69
C SER A 61 -3.57 -24.60 9.87
N LYS A 62 -3.23 -23.87 8.79
CA LYS A 62 -2.07 -24.11 7.93
C LYS A 62 -1.08 -22.95 7.98
N PHE A 63 -1.20 -22.03 8.95
CA PHE A 63 -0.33 -20.86 9.02
C PHE A 63 1.11 -21.30 9.34
N PRO A 64 2.11 -20.86 8.56
CA PRO A 64 3.49 -21.25 8.82
C PRO A 64 3.98 -20.68 10.14
N LYS A 65 4.69 -21.49 10.95
CA LYS A 65 5.33 -21.02 12.20
C LYS A 65 6.29 -19.86 11.99
N ALA A 66 6.94 -19.80 10.81
CA ALA A 66 7.85 -18.73 10.42
C ALA A 66 7.14 -17.46 9.87
N GLY A 67 5.81 -17.40 9.98
CA GLY A 67 5.01 -16.35 9.37
C GLY A 67 4.82 -16.54 7.85
N LYS A 68 3.88 -15.79 7.30
CA LYS A 68 3.53 -15.78 5.87
C LYS A 68 3.94 -14.44 5.26
N ALA A 69 4.55 -14.51 4.08
CA ALA A 69 4.92 -13.32 3.31
C ALA A 69 3.72 -12.84 2.48
N PHE A 70 3.54 -11.53 2.43
CA PHE A 70 2.53 -10.84 1.63
C PHE A 70 3.19 -9.74 0.82
N GLU A 71 2.92 -9.69 -0.47
CA GLU A 71 3.27 -8.54 -1.30
C GLU A 71 2.12 -7.52 -1.25
N ILE A 72 2.36 -6.40 -0.57
CA ILE A 72 1.39 -5.32 -0.39
C ILE A 72 1.91 -4.06 -1.05
N GLU A 73 1.04 -3.26 -1.65
CA GLU A 73 1.47 -1.99 -2.22
C GLU A 73 1.90 -1.03 -1.08
N HIS A 74 3.00 -0.30 -1.27
CA HIS A 74 3.59 0.56 -0.24
C HIS A 74 2.59 1.59 0.30
N TYR A 75 1.81 2.22 -0.59
CA TYR A 75 0.77 3.18 -0.21
C TYR A 75 -0.33 2.56 0.67
N GLU A 76 -0.63 1.26 0.50
CA GLU A 76 -1.60 0.55 1.36
C GLU A 76 -1.05 0.42 2.77
N ILE A 77 0.24 0.10 2.93
CA ILE A 77 0.90 0.02 4.24
C ILE A 77 0.91 1.38 4.94
N ILE A 78 1.24 2.46 4.21
CA ILE A 78 1.25 3.82 4.77
C ILE A 78 -0.15 4.23 5.23
N ALA A 79 -1.18 3.98 4.41
CA ALA A 79 -2.56 4.32 4.75
C ALA A 79 -3.03 3.54 6.00
N PHE A 80 -2.63 2.27 6.14
CA PHE A 80 -2.92 1.48 7.34
C PHE A 80 -2.20 2.00 8.59
N LEU A 81 -0.92 2.38 8.47
CA LEU A 81 -0.17 2.97 9.57
C LEU A 81 -0.80 4.28 10.07
N ASP A 82 -1.29 5.13 9.18
CA ASP A 82 -1.98 6.37 9.55
C ASP A 82 -3.25 6.09 10.36
N VAL A 83 -4.07 5.12 9.93
CA VAL A 83 -5.29 4.70 10.64
C VAL A 83 -4.96 4.09 12.00
N VAL A 84 -4.02 3.15 12.05
CA VAL A 84 -3.78 2.35 13.26
C VAL A 84 -2.95 3.09 14.31
N SER A 85 -2.08 4.01 13.89
CA SER A 85 -1.30 4.86 14.80
C SER A 85 -2.18 5.78 15.67
N LYS A 86 -3.41 6.03 15.25
CA LYS A 86 -4.43 6.80 15.99
C LYS A 86 -5.23 5.94 16.98
N SER A 87 -4.98 4.62 17.05
CA SER A 87 -5.70 3.70 17.93
C SER A 87 -4.88 3.29 19.16
N ASP A 88 -5.47 3.35 20.36
CA ASP A 88 -4.83 3.04 21.66
C ASP A 88 -4.62 1.53 21.93
N LYS A 89 -4.47 0.69 20.89
CA LYS A 89 -4.65 -0.77 20.95
C LYS A 89 -3.38 -1.58 20.60
N PRO A 90 -3.37 -2.93 20.81
CA PRO A 90 -2.16 -3.77 20.76
C PRO A 90 -1.68 -4.03 19.33
N THR A 91 -1.24 -2.97 18.68
CA THR A 91 -0.72 -2.95 17.31
C THR A 91 0.66 -2.32 17.27
N ALA A 92 1.26 -1.96 18.42
CA ALA A 92 2.56 -1.31 18.49
C ALA A 92 3.67 -2.11 17.77
N ASP A 93 3.71 -3.43 18.00
CA ASP A 93 4.69 -4.31 17.34
C ASP A 93 4.43 -4.44 15.83
N LEU A 94 3.17 -4.59 15.42
CA LEU A 94 2.77 -4.62 14.01
C LEU A 94 3.10 -3.29 13.32
N CYS A 95 2.82 -2.15 13.95
CA CYS A 95 3.15 -0.82 13.47
C CYS A 95 4.66 -0.64 13.33
N LYS A 96 5.45 -1.18 14.26
CA LYS A 96 6.90 -1.14 14.18
C LYS A 96 7.40 -1.92 12.97
N ILE A 97 6.95 -3.17 12.78
CA ILE A 97 7.32 -4.01 11.63
C ILE A 97 6.95 -3.33 10.32
N LEU A 98 5.70 -2.87 10.19
CA LEU A 98 5.23 -2.20 8.99
C LEU A 98 5.98 -0.89 8.71
N LYS A 99 6.36 -0.13 9.74
CA LYS A 99 7.19 1.07 9.60
C LYS A 99 8.60 0.72 9.15
N GLU A 100 9.22 -0.30 9.73
CA GLU A 100 10.55 -0.78 9.34
C GLU A 100 10.54 -1.26 7.88
N ASP A 101 9.56 -2.08 7.50
CA ASP A 101 9.43 -2.59 6.13
C ASP A 101 9.14 -1.46 5.13
N ALA A 102 8.29 -0.49 5.49
CA ALA A 102 8.01 0.68 4.65
C ALA A 102 9.21 1.62 4.52
N ALA A 103 10.02 1.79 5.57
CA ALA A 103 11.21 2.63 5.57
C ALA A 103 12.40 1.98 4.84
N ASN A 104 12.51 0.65 4.90
CA ASN A 104 13.54 -0.12 4.20
C ASN A 104 13.18 -0.37 2.73
N TRP A 105 11.91 -0.22 2.36
CA TRP A 105 11.48 -0.31 0.98
C TRP A 105 12.13 0.81 0.16
N LYS A 106 12.73 0.42 -0.96
CA LYS A 106 13.23 1.34 -1.98
C LYS A 106 12.50 1.02 -3.28
N PRO A 107 12.10 2.03 -4.07
CA PRO A 107 11.57 1.80 -5.40
C PRO A 107 12.57 0.94 -6.18
N SER A 108 12.19 -0.28 -6.54
CA SER A 108 13.00 -1.07 -7.45
C SER A 108 12.83 -0.46 -8.84
N LEU A 109 13.89 0.20 -9.31
CA LEU A 109 14.38 0.23 -10.69
C LEU A 109 15.61 1.15 -10.76
N SER A 110 16.50 0.83 -11.68
CA SER A 110 17.78 1.50 -11.92
C SER A 110 17.58 3.00 -12.14
N LYS A 111 17.81 3.81 -11.08
CA LYS A 111 17.89 5.28 -11.12
C LYS A 111 18.52 5.84 -12.41
N PRO A 112 19.61 5.28 -12.97
CA PRO A 112 20.23 5.84 -14.17
C PRO A 112 19.29 5.95 -15.39
N ASN A 113 18.40 5.00 -15.62
CA ASN A 113 17.56 5.03 -16.83
C ASN A 113 16.32 5.91 -16.69
N PHE A 114 15.79 6.02 -15.46
CA PHE A 114 14.61 6.84 -15.18
C PHE A 114 14.96 8.33 -15.10
N GLU A 115 16.05 8.66 -14.40
CA GLU A 115 16.56 10.03 -14.33
C GLU A 115 16.94 10.56 -15.72
N ASN A 116 17.61 9.75 -16.53
CA ASN A 116 17.94 10.10 -17.92
C ASN A 116 16.68 10.31 -18.79
N TRP A 117 15.63 9.52 -18.57
CA TRP A 117 14.36 9.72 -19.26
C TRP A 117 13.66 11.00 -18.80
N TYR A 118 13.62 11.27 -17.50
CA TYR A 118 12.98 12.47 -16.94
C TYR A 118 13.68 13.74 -17.44
N ASN A 119 15.02 13.71 -17.50
CA ASN A 119 15.85 14.81 -17.97
C ASN A 119 16.01 14.86 -19.51
N SER A 120 15.33 13.99 -20.27
CA SER A 120 15.47 13.96 -21.72
C SER A 120 14.81 15.18 -22.38
N SER A 121 15.30 15.57 -23.57
CA SER A 121 14.73 16.69 -24.33
C SER A 121 13.25 16.47 -24.69
N GLU A 122 12.82 15.22 -24.85
CA GLU A 122 11.44 14.84 -25.16
C GLU A 122 10.48 15.04 -23.97
N ASN A 123 11.01 15.03 -22.75
CA ASN A 123 10.23 15.16 -21.51
C ASN A 123 10.52 16.46 -20.78
N ARG A 124 11.14 17.45 -21.44
CA ARG A 124 11.49 18.76 -20.85
C ARG A 124 10.30 19.46 -20.17
N ILE A 125 9.09 19.24 -20.67
CA ILE A 125 7.86 19.78 -20.09
C ILE A 125 7.63 19.27 -18.66
N LEU A 126 8.07 18.05 -18.31
CA LEU A 126 7.95 17.51 -16.95
C LEU A 126 8.73 18.37 -15.95
N ALA A 127 9.94 18.79 -16.30
CA ALA A 127 10.75 19.66 -15.44
C ALA A 127 10.15 21.07 -15.27
N GLU A 128 9.35 21.54 -16.22
CA GLU A 128 8.63 22.82 -16.12
C GLU A 128 7.43 22.74 -15.18
N PHE A 129 6.77 21.58 -15.08
CA PHE A 129 5.59 21.38 -14.24
C PHE A 129 5.92 20.87 -12.83
N PHE A 130 6.92 20.00 -12.70
CA PHE A 130 7.21 19.26 -11.46
C PHE A 130 8.61 19.56 -10.90
N GLY A 131 9.37 20.46 -11.54
CA GLY A 131 10.71 20.83 -11.08
C GLY A 131 11.80 19.82 -11.46
N LYS A 132 12.99 19.99 -10.88
CA LYS A 132 14.12 19.11 -11.20
C LYS A 132 13.87 17.73 -10.61
N PHE A 133 14.48 16.72 -11.20
CA PHE A 133 14.38 15.34 -10.72
C PHE A 133 14.71 15.18 -9.23
N GLU A 134 15.71 15.92 -8.75
CA GLU A 134 16.15 15.94 -7.35
C GLU A 134 15.13 16.57 -6.39
N ASP A 135 14.22 17.40 -6.91
CA ASP A 135 13.23 18.15 -6.15
C ASP A 135 11.87 17.43 -6.06
N LEU A 136 11.69 16.32 -6.81
CA LEU A 136 10.45 15.55 -6.79
C LEU A 136 10.20 14.98 -5.41
N ASP A 137 9.00 15.21 -4.88
CA ASP A 137 8.57 14.51 -3.67
C ASP A 137 8.22 13.04 -3.98
N ASP A 138 7.99 12.24 -2.93
CA ASP A 138 7.72 10.80 -3.09
C ASP A 138 6.48 10.52 -3.95
N VAL A 139 5.49 11.42 -3.96
CA VAL A 139 4.24 11.26 -4.72
C VAL A 139 4.47 11.58 -6.19
N GLU A 140 5.15 12.69 -6.48
CA GLU A 140 5.50 13.12 -7.82
C GLU A 140 6.46 12.14 -8.49
N TYR A 141 7.46 11.67 -7.74
CA TYR A 141 8.41 10.66 -8.19
C TYR A 141 7.70 9.37 -8.64
N GLU A 142 6.74 8.88 -7.87
CA GLU A 142 5.96 7.69 -8.20
C GLU A 142 5.00 7.90 -9.38
N TYR A 143 4.37 9.06 -9.45
CA TYR A 143 3.55 9.43 -10.61
C TYR A 143 4.38 9.41 -11.90
N MET A 144 5.59 9.97 -11.86
CA MET A 144 6.52 9.99 -12.99
C MET A 144 7.03 8.60 -13.36
N ILE A 145 7.31 7.74 -12.37
CA ILE A 145 7.64 6.34 -12.60
C ILE A 145 6.50 5.63 -13.32
N ASN A 146 5.25 5.88 -12.94
CA ASN A 146 4.12 5.24 -13.59
C ASN A 146 4.03 5.64 -15.08
N ILE A 147 4.24 6.91 -15.39
CA ILE A 147 4.31 7.42 -16.78
C ILE A 147 5.47 6.75 -17.54
N TYR A 148 6.66 6.71 -16.96
CA TYR A 148 7.83 6.07 -17.56
C TYR A 148 7.55 4.61 -17.90
N ASN A 149 6.97 3.86 -16.96
CA ASN A 149 6.64 2.46 -17.16
C ASN A 149 5.56 2.30 -18.24
N HIS A 150 4.50 3.12 -18.24
CA HIS A 150 3.44 3.03 -19.26
C HIS A 150 3.92 3.35 -20.67
N LYS A 151 4.86 4.29 -20.83
CA LYS A 151 5.47 4.61 -22.13
C LYS A 151 6.45 3.55 -22.63
N ASN A 152 7.05 2.76 -21.73
CA ASN A 152 8.09 1.77 -22.05
C ASN A 152 7.65 0.31 -21.89
N LEU A 153 6.37 0.06 -21.59
CA LEU A 153 5.82 -1.29 -21.68
C LEU A 153 5.88 -1.73 -23.15
N PRO A 154 6.39 -2.94 -23.45
CA PRO A 154 6.23 -3.50 -24.79
C PRO A 154 4.73 -3.59 -25.06
N VAL A 155 4.28 -2.96 -26.16
CA VAL A 155 2.92 -3.17 -26.67
C VAL A 155 2.79 -4.68 -26.92
N PRO A 156 1.82 -5.38 -26.31
CA PRO A 156 1.63 -6.79 -26.60
C PRO A 156 1.33 -6.95 -28.10
N PRO A 157 1.86 -8.00 -28.74
CA PRO A 157 1.70 -8.22 -30.18
C PRO A 157 0.24 -8.35 -30.60
#